data_AF-C7LN16-F1
#
_entry.id   AF-C7LN16-F1
#
_cell.length_a   1.000
_cell.length_b   1.000
_cell.length_c   1.000
_cell.angle_alpha   90.00
_cell.angle_beta   90.00
_cell.angle_gamma   90.00
#
_symmetry.space_group_name_H-M   'P 1'
#
loop_
_entity.id
_entity.type
_entity.pdbx_description
1 polymer ?
#
loop_
_entity_poly.entity_id
_entity_poly.type
_entity_poly.pdbx_seq_one_letter_code
_entity_poly.pdbx_strand_id
1 'polypeptide(L)'
;MKWQNAFSKIPAFKALKNGHLLPKSPLRDLDDLRRLLDFIHIKFCLLKPYTEIKGYPMVDARDLLPSFEPSLTEFPELPGFSMVALGRSLDYFNEIFQFDLLHTCRDPDCRVLGNSCVLEASLHSKNLACFLAHMSKEMREEFKEATRDHQISDISSYSLLIGFLSRMDRAHVLSLDCDGQFYLSGIYASLPSDLDTELKRFGLRSRKFKPNDNLVYENNREFVYQFLMELYGYPISSERKTSAAIFARRLHKMGEKFLVKALGQSDRTLTSIFSTQSGHAYPRVEKVALVPVEIRGMDVLDYLDKGGYFFDRKRRTVILRVVYRQHKFDANNVRQDRALSVWRQEIIHPLTGEVCTSVNLLKDTYTMSLKLNDIVRGEFVGRVVYKKNDIVENTETHEKRLKFLHSWLGKHQRRMIGYSDEFYAEIVRVLDGYLGDPSLAEEFSEHHELYHEVWTTFSYIKQARKIKEFEDLKDRIYKGKKISYLEMLRLSTAVLADLRFEFAHYFEPLVTKAIFFSESMLNDRYLIKAYMTPKEDQLTKNGMMIRKLYRRLVSLVDELKAIRKTKAEA
;
A
#
# COMPACT_ATOMS: atom_id res chain seq x y z
N MET A 1 -3.76 -18.00 22.28
CA MET A 1 -4.52 -19.11 21.64
C MET A 1 -3.54 -20.01 20.90
N LYS A 2 -3.81 -21.33 20.73
CA LYS A 2 -2.97 -22.19 19.88
C LYS A 2 -3.28 -21.97 18.40
N TRP A 3 -2.27 -21.88 17.55
CA TRP A 3 -2.46 -21.60 16.12
C TRP A 3 -3.28 -22.69 15.42
N GLN A 4 -3.19 -23.95 15.86
CA GLN A 4 -3.96 -25.08 15.31
C GLN A 4 -5.47 -24.86 15.42
N ASN A 5 -5.93 -24.14 16.44
CA ASN A 5 -7.34 -23.84 16.65
C ASN A 5 -7.84 -22.67 15.79
N ALA A 6 -6.94 -21.92 15.14
CA ALA A 6 -7.32 -20.78 14.32
C ALA A 6 -8.27 -21.20 13.20
N PHE A 7 -9.33 -20.41 13.01
CA PHE A 7 -10.35 -20.60 11.98
C PHE A 7 -11.12 -21.93 12.06
N SER A 8 -11.06 -22.62 13.21
CA SER A 8 -11.75 -23.90 13.42
C SER A 8 -13.28 -23.78 13.47
N LYS A 9 -13.82 -22.58 13.70
CA LYS A 9 -15.26 -22.32 13.77
C LYS A 9 -15.86 -21.75 12.47
N ILE A 10 -15.09 -21.73 11.37
CA ILE A 10 -15.63 -21.25 10.09
C ILE A 10 -16.52 -22.34 9.48
N PRO A 11 -17.81 -22.07 9.20
CA PRO A 11 -18.75 -23.10 8.73
C PRO A 11 -18.34 -23.74 7.40
N ALA A 12 -17.70 -22.99 6.51
CA ALA A 12 -17.29 -23.44 5.17
C ALA A 12 -16.14 -24.47 5.17
N PHE A 13 -15.42 -24.63 6.29
CA PHE A 13 -14.23 -25.47 6.35
C PHE A 13 -14.38 -26.61 7.35
N LYS A 14 -13.72 -27.72 7.06
CA LYS A 14 -13.46 -28.80 8.01
C LYS A 14 -12.07 -28.58 8.59
N ALA A 15 -12.00 -28.29 9.89
CA ALA A 15 -10.73 -28.19 10.60
C ALA A 15 -10.32 -29.55 11.16
N LEU A 16 -9.15 -30.04 10.77
CA LEU A 16 -8.57 -31.27 11.32
C LEU A 16 -7.88 -31.03 12.66
N LYS A 17 -7.64 -32.10 13.42
CA LYS A 17 -6.97 -32.03 14.73
C LYS A 17 -5.56 -31.41 14.67
N ASN A 18 -4.85 -31.62 13.57
CA ASN A 18 -3.54 -31.03 13.31
C ASN A 18 -3.61 -29.57 12.80
N GLY A 19 -4.80 -28.99 12.70
CA GLY A 19 -5.01 -27.61 12.28
C GLY A 19 -5.18 -27.41 10.77
N HIS A 20 -5.06 -28.45 9.94
CA HIS A 20 -5.35 -28.32 8.50
C HIS A 20 -6.80 -27.91 8.25
N LEU A 21 -7.01 -27.08 7.23
CA LEU A 21 -8.30 -26.56 6.82
C LEU A 21 -8.62 -27.13 5.45
N LEU A 22 -9.75 -27.83 5.35
CA LEU A 22 -10.25 -28.38 4.10
C LEU A 22 -11.56 -27.69 3.70
N PRO A 23 -11.79 -27.42 2.42
CA PRO A 23 -13.09 -26.96 1.95
C PRO A 23 -14.14 -28.08 2.14
N LYS A 24 -15.37 -27.72 2.54
CA LYS A 24 -16.49 -28.67 2.60
C LYS A 24 -17.20 -28.86 1.26
N SER A 25 -16.94 -27.98 0.31
CA SER A 25 -17.57 -27.96 -1.01
C SER A 25 -16.51 -27.70 -2.09
N PRO A 26 -16.71 -28.21 -3.31
CA PRO A 26 -15.84 -27.91 -4.45
C PRO A 26 -15.66 -26.40 -4.65
N LEU A 27 -14.42 -25.96 -4.84
CA LEU A 27 -14.10 -24.56 -5.12
C LEU A 27 -14.13 -24.34 -6.63
N ARG A 28 -15.11 -23.58 -7.13
CA ARG A 28 -15.27 -23.31 -8.58
C ARG A 28 -15.10 -21.84 -8.95
N ASP A 29 -15.10 -20.98 -7.95
CA ASP A 29 -15.01 -19.54 -8.09
C ASP A 29 -13.76 -19.00 -7.35
N LEU A 30 -13.21 -17.91 -7.88
CA LEU A 30 -12.03 -17.26 -7.32
C LEU A 30 -12.30 -16.61 -5.97
N ASP A 31 -13.51 -16.11 -5.69
CA ASP A 31 -13.84 -15.51 -4.40
C ASP A 31 -13.84 -16.58 -3.28
N ASP A 32 -14.41 -17.76 -3.53
CA ASP A 32 -14.38 -18.92 -2.63
C ASP A 32 -12.96 -19.45 -2.43
N LEU A 33 -12.19 -19.60 -3.51
CA LEU A 33 -10.78 -19.98 -3.43
C LEU A 33 -9.99 -18.96 -2.60
N ARG A 34 -10.16 -17.66 -2.90
CA ARG A 34 -9.48 -16.57 -2.18
C ARG A 34 -9.76 -16.63 -0.69
N ARG A 35 -11.02 -16.86 -0.32
CA ARG A 35 -11.45 -16.98 1.08
C ARG A 35 -10.74 -18.15 1.76
N LEU A 36 -10.69 -19.34 1.15
CA LEU A 36 -9.94 -20.48 1.70
C LEU A 36 -8.45 -20.14 1.89
N LEU A 37 -7.82 -19.60 0.83
CA LEU A 37 -6.40 -19.26 0.82
C LEU A 37 -6.04 -18.18 1.83
N ASP A 38 -6.92 -17.20 2.08
CA ASP A 38 -6.71 -16.20 3.13
C ASP A 38 -6.49 -16.87 4.49
N PHE A 39 -7.38 -17.78 4.88
CA PHE A 39 -7.29 -18.43 6.18
C PHE A 39 -6.13 -19.41 6.26
N ILE A 40 -5.84 -20.16 5.19
CA ILE A 40 -4.67 -21.04 5.15
C ILE A 40 -3.38 -20.23 5.29
N HIS A 41 -3.21 -19.16 4.51
CA HIS A 41 -1.98 -18.36 4.58
C HIS A 41 -1.85 -17.60 5.91
N ILE A 42 -2.93 -17.04 6.46
CA ILE A 42 -2.86 -16.42 7.78
C ILE A 42 -2.46 -17.46 8.83
N LYS A 43 -3.07 -18.65 8.80
CA LYS A 43 -2.80 -19.70 9.78
C LYS A 43 -1.37 -20.23 9.71
N PHE A 44 -0.93 -20.64 8.53
CA PHE A 44 0.35 -21.33 8.35
C PHE A 44 1.53 -20.39 8.13
N CYS A 45 1.31 -19.20 7.58
CA CYS A 45 2.39 -18.27 7.23
C CYS A 45 2.52 -17.08 8.19
N LEU A 46 1.50 -16.78 9.00
CA LEU A 46 1.57 -15.71 10.01
C LEU A 46 1.45 -16.26 11.44
N LEU A 47 0.35 -16.95 11.77
CA LEU A 47 0.06 -17.38 13.14
C LEU A 47 0.99 -18.49 13.64
N LYS A 48 1.24 -19.51 12.81
CA LYS A 48 2.15 -20.61 13.15
C LYS A 48 3.58 -20.10 13.40
N PRO A 49 4.22 -19.32 12.49
CA PRO A 49 5.52 -18.71 12.75
C PRO A 49 5.53 -17.80 13.97
N TYR A 50 4.48 -17.00 14.18
CA TYR A 50 4.35 -16.16 15.37
C TYR A 50 4.44 -16.94 16.68
N THR A 51 3.88 -18.15 16.72
CA THR A 51 3.93 -19.01 17.91
C THR A 51 5.21 -19.84 18.03
N GLU A 52 5.83 -20.22 16.91
CA GLU A 52 6.98 -21.16 16.89
C GLU A 52 8.32 -20.43 16.93
N ILE A 53 8.41 -19.20 16.40
CA ILE A 53 9.65 -18.44 16.29
C ILE A 53 9.73 -17.45 17.47
N LYS A 54 10.77 -17.59 18.28
CA LYS A 54 11.05 -16.69 19.39
C LYS A 54 11.34 -15.29 18.85
N GLY A 55 10.67 -14.27 19.39
CA GLY A 55 10.88 -12.89 18.99
C GLY A 55 10.27 -12.51 17.65
N TYR A 56 9.21 -13.21 17.20
CA TYR A 56 8.53 -12.89 15.95
C TYR A 56 8.32 -11.37 15.76
N PRO A 57 8.82 -10.80 14.65
CA PRO A 57 8.82 -9.36 14.41
C PRO A 57 7.42 -8.92 13.94
N MET A 58 6.57 -8.42 14.83
CA MET A 58 5.23 -7.94 14.44
C MET A 58 5.31 -6.70 13.54
N VAL A 59 4.27 -6.48 12.74
CA VAL A 59 4.16 -5.33 11.84
C VAL A 59 3.51 -4.16 12.59
N ASP A 60 4.11 -2.96 12.50
CA ASP A 60 3.44 -1.74 12.97
C ASP A 60 2.24 -1.47 12.05
N ALA A 61 1.08 -1.18 12.63
CA ALA A 61 -0.15 -0.87 11.88
C ALA A 61 0.11 0.17 10.77
N ARG A 62 1.01 1.12 11.02
CA ARG A 62 1.35 2.23 10.12
C ARG A 62 2.13 1.79 8.89
N ASP A 63 2.86 0.68 8.94
CA ASP A 63 3.57 0.15 7.77
C ASP A 63 2.58 -0.41 6.72
N LEU A 64 1.32 -0.61 7.11
CA LEU A 64 0.22 -0.92 6.19
C LEU A 64 -0.41 0.34 5.58
N LEU A 65 0.02 1.55 5.95
CA LEU A 65 -0.42 2.78 5.30
C LEU A 65 0.42 3.07 4.04
N PRO A 66 -0.19 3.45 2.90
CA PRO A 66 0.56 3.98 1.77
C PRO A 66 1.15 5.35 2.13
N SER A 67 2.35 5.74 1.71
CA SER A 67 3.35 5.07 0.85
C SER A 67 4.12 3.98 1.59
N PHE A 68 4.32 2.81 0.95
CA PHE A 68 5.09 1.73 1.56
C PHE A 68 6.59 1.99 1.47
N GLU A 69 7.30 1.78 2.57
CA GLU A 69 8.76 1.86 2.62
C GLU A 69 9.38 0.48 2.35
N PRO A 70 10.55 0.44 1.68
CA PRO A 70 11.31 -0.79 1.61
C PRO A 70 11.78 -1.20 3.02
N SER A 71 11.48 -2.43 3.41
CA SER A 71 12.09 -3.01 4.60
C SER A 71 13.49 -3.49 4.23
N LEU A 72 14.51 -2.91 4.88
CA LEU A 72 15.92 -3.32 4.70
C LEU A 72 16.28 -4.58 5.48
N THR A 73 15.38 -5.05 6.36
CA THR A 73 15.60 -6.27 7.15
C THR A 73 14.87 -7.43 6.50
N GLU A 74 15.63 -8.46 6.15
CA GLU A 74 15.06 -9.75 5.80
C GLU A 74 15.03 -10.65 7.03
N PHE A 75 14.01 -11.49 7.09
CA PHE A 75 13.82 -12.49 8.14
C PHE A 75 13.78 -13.87 7.46
N PRO A 76 14.94 -14.46 7.14
CA PRO A 76 15.03 -15.68 6.34
C PRO A 76 14.28 -16.88 6.95
N GLU A 77 14.14 -16.90 8.27
CA GLU A 77 13.41 -17.92 9.01
C GLU A 77 11.88 -17.84 8.82
N LEU A 78 11.36 -16.71 8.32
CA LEU A 78 9.95 -16.55 8.05
C LEU A 78 9.55 -17.17 6.72
N PRO A 79 8.30 -17.66 6.58
CA PRO A 79 7.79 -18.13 5.30
C PRO A 79 7.77 -17.02 4.24
N GLY A 80 8.09 -17.36 2.99
CA GLY A 80 7.96 -16.47 1.85
C GLY A 80 7.46 -17.25 0.63
N PHE A 81 6.50 -16.70 -0.10
CA PHE A 81 6.00 -17.34 -1.32
C PHE A 81 5.40 -16.33 -2.28
N SER A 82 5.26 -16.75 -3.53
CA SER A 82 4.38 -16.12 -4.51
C SER A 82 3.42 -17.16 -5.07
N MET A 83 2.27 -16.71 -5.53
CA MET A 83 1.32 -17.59 -6.18
C MET A 83 0.47 -16.86 -7.19
N VAL A 84 -0.03 -17.62 -8.16
CA VAL A 84 -1.10 -17.19 -9.06
C VAL A 84 -2.20 -18.24 -9.08
N ALA A 85 -3.45 -17.79 -9.05
CA ALA A 85 -4.61 -18.60 -9.37
C ALA A 85 -5.35 -17.97 -10.55
N LEU A 86 -5.71 -18.78 -11.54
CA LEU A 86 -6.44 -18.35 -12.74
C LEU A 86 -7.85 -18.94 -12.74
N GLY A 87 -8.86 -18.10 -12.99
CA GLY A 87 -10.27 -18.50 -13.04
C GLY A 87 -10.67 -19.25 -14.32
N ARG A 88 -9.75 -20.05 -14.87
CA ARG A 88 -9.87 -20.85 -16.08
C ARG A 88 -8.91 -22.04 -16.01
N SER A 89 -9.09 -23.01 -16.91
CA SER A 89 -8.08 -24.05 -17.13
C SER A 89 -6.83 -23.48 -17.80
N LEU A 90 -5.70 -24.14 -17.57
CA LEU A 90 -4.42 -23.74 -18.18
C LEU A 90 -4.29 -24.30 -19.58
N ASP A 91 -3.73 -23.48 -20.46
CA ASP A 91 -3.26 -23.91 -21.77
C ASP A 91 -1.75 -23.72 -21.81
N TYR A 92 -1.02 -24.78 -21.47
CA TYR A 92 0.42 -24.74 -21.25
C TYR A 92 1.20 -24.09 -22.39
N PHE A 93 0.80 -24.34 -23.64
CA PHE A 93 1.48 -23.78 -24.81
C PHE A 93 1.26 -22.27 -24.94
N ASN A 94 0.07 -21.79 -24.57
CA ASN A 94 -0.32 -20.40 -24.69
C ASN A 94 -0.12 -19.58 -23.41
N GLU A 95 0.31 -20.20 -22.31
CA GLU A 95 0.61 -19.47 -21.08
C GLU A 95 1.78 -18.51 -21.26
N ILE A 96 1.63 -17.31 -20.70
CA ILE A 96 2.64 -16.24 -20.77
C ILE A 96 3.78 -16.42 -19.76
N PHE A 97 3.88 -17.57 -19.11
CA PHE A 97 4.81 -17.86 -18.02
C PHE A 97 5.14 -19.35 -17.98
N GLN A 98 6.31 -19.69 -17.45
CA GLN A 98 6.80 -21.07 -17.37
C GLN A 98 6.62 -21.62 -15.96
N PHE A 99 6.28 -22.91 -15.83
CA PHE A 99 6.06 -23.62 -14.57
C PHE A 99 6.14 -25.11 -14.80
N ASP A 100 6.35 -25.87 -13.73
CA ASP A 100 6.31 -27.33 -13.79
C ASP A 100 4.88 -27.80 -13.56
N LEU A 101 4.35 -28.55 -14.53
CA LEU A 101 2.95 -28.99 -14.57
C LEU A 101 2.68 -30.10 -13.55
N LEU A 102 1.58 -29.95 -12.82
CA LEU A 102 1.00 -30.99 -11.98
C LEU A 102 -0.33 -31.45 -12.57
N HIS A 103 -0.59 -32.74 -12.45
CA HIS A 103 -1.77 -33.38 -13.02
C HIS A 103 -2.78 -33.74 -11.96
N THR A 104 -4.06 -33.73 -12.32
CA THR A 104 -5.15 -34.20 -11.48
C THR A 104 -5.78 -35.45 -12.07
N CYS A 105 -6.34 -36.32 -11.23
CA CYS A 105 -7.09 -37.50 -11.71
C CYS A 105 -8.37 -37.12 -12.46
N ARG A 106 -8.74 -35.84 -12.44
CA ARG A 106 -9.89 -35.27 -13.16
C ARG A 106 -9.50 -34.77 -14.56
N ASP A 107 -8.25 -34.87 -15.00
CA ASP A 107 -7.87 -34.40 -16.34
C ASP A 107 -8.51 -35.26 -17.45
N PRO A 108 -8.89 -34.68 -18.60
CA PRO A 108 -9.62 -35.39 -19.66
C PRO A 108 -8.83 -36.55 -20.30
N ASP A 109 -7.49 -36.51 -20.26
CA ASP A 109 -6.62 -37.59 -20.74
C ASP A 109 -6.57 -38.79 -19.78
N CYS A 110 -7.12 -38.65 -18.57
CA CYS A 110 -7.22 -39.76 -17.63
C CYS A 110 -8.34 -40.71 -18.08
N ARG A 111 -7.99 -41.97 -18.38
CA ARG A 111 -9.01 -43.01 -18.60
C ARG A 111 -9.71 -43.28 -17.26
N VAL A 112 -10.95 -42.82 -17.17
CA VAL A 112 -11.83 -43.06 -16.01
C VAL A 112 -12.61 -44.36 -16.24
N LEU A 113 -12.52 -45.30 -15.31
CA LEU A 113 -13.34 -46.51 -15.25
C LEU A 113 -14.21 -46.41 -13.99
N GLY A 114 -15.49 -46.07 -14.15
CA GLY A 114 -16.39 -45.80 -13.02
C GLY A 114 -15.98 -44.54 -12.25
N ASN A 115 -15.76 -44.67 -10.93
CA ASN A 115 -15.33 -43.56 -10.06
C ASN A 115 -13.81 -43.54 -9.79
N SER A 116 -13.02 -44.38 -10.48
CA SER A 116 -11.59 -44.55 -10.25
C SER A 116 -10.75 -44.21 -11.49
N CYS A 117 -9.64 -43.50 -11.27
CA CYS A 117 -8.68 -43.17 -12.31
C CYS A 117 -7.64 -44.28 -12.44
N VAL A 118 -7.48 -44.85 -13.64
CA VAL A 118 -6.51 -45.93 -13.90
C VAL A 118 -5.05 -45.44 -13.75
N LEU A 119 -4.81 -44.15 -13.94
CA LEU A 119 -3.49 -43.54 -13.91
C LEU A 119 -3.10 -42.96 -12.55
N GLU A 120 -3.94 -43.10 -11.52
CA GLU A 120 -3.77 -42.42 -10.22
C GLU A 120 -2.37 -42.59 -9.62
N ALA A 121 -1.85 -43.83 -9.56
CA ALA A 121 -0.52 -44.10 -9.01
C ALA A 121 0.62 -43.49 -9.85
N SER A 122 0.46 -43.47 -11.17
CA SER A 122 1.43 -42.87 -12.09
C SER A 122 1.45 -41.35 -11.96
N LEU A 123 0.27 -40.72 -11.92
CA LEU A 123 0.13 -39.28 -11.73
C LEU A 123 0.67 -38.83 -10.36
N HIS A 124 0.34 -39.57 -9.30
CA HIS A 124 0.88 -39.32 -7.98
C HIS A 124 2.41 -39.38 -7.98
N SER A 125 2.99 -40.43 -8.57
CA SER A 125 4.44 -40.59 -8.67
C SER A 125 5.10 -39.45 -9.47
N LYS A 126 4.47 -39.01 -10.56
CA LYS A 126 4.94 -37.89 -11.39
C LYS A 126 4.89 -36.56 -10.64
N ASN A 127 3.77 -36.26 -9.98
CA ASN A 127 3.62 -35.06 -9.17
C ASN A 127 4.61 -35.05 -7.99
N LEU A 128 4.78 -36.20 -7.32
CA LEU A 128 5.76 -36.36 -6.26
C LEU A 128 7.19 -36.09 -6.78
N ALA A 129 7.58 -36.70 -7.91
CA ALA A 129 8.89 -36.47 -8.51
C ALA A 129 9.12 -34.98 -8.87
N CYS A 130 8.08 -34.30 -9.38
CA CYS A 130 8.12 -32.87 -9.68
C CYS A 130 8.42 -32.03 -8.42
N PHE A 131 7.74 -32.27 -7.29
CA PHE A 131 8.05 -31.59 -6.03
C PHE A 131 9.46 -31.89 -5.52
N LEU A 132 9.86 -33.16 -5.54
CA LEU A 132 11.17 -33.59 -5.02
C LEU A 132 12.35 -32.99 -5.79
N ALA A 133 12.16 -32.66 -7.08
CA ALA A 133 13.19 -32.01 -7.90
C ALA A 133 13.60 -30.62 -7.34
N HIS A 134 12.66 -29.90 -6.71
CA HIS A 134 12.87 -28.54 -6.18
C HIS A 134 13.09 -28.48 -4.68
N MET A 135 13.24 -29.62 -4.01
CA MET A 135 13.45 -29.69 -2.56
C MET A 135 14.88 -30.10 -2.19
N SER A 136 15.36 -29.56 -1.08
CA SER A 136 16.58 -30.02 -0.40
C SER A 136 16.41 -31.48 0.07
N LYS A 137 17.52 -32.20 0.23
CA LYS A 137 17.51 -33.62 0.65
C LYS A 137 16.76 -33.84 1.97
N GLU A 138 16.91 -32.93 2.93
CA GLU A 138 16.24 -32.97 4.24
C GLU A 138 14.72 -32.89 4.10
N MET A 139 14.20 -32.00 3.25
CA MET A 139 12.76 -31.83 3.05
C MET A 139 12.13 -32.98 2.26
N ARG A 140 12.90 -33.70 1.43
CA ARG A 140 12.37 -34.76 0.58
C ARG A 140 11.75 -35.91 1.39
N GLU A 141 12.39 -36.34 2.47
CA GLU A 141 11.88 -37.43 3.29
C GLU A 141 10.67 -36.99 4.13
N GLU A 142 10.73 -35.78 4.71
CA GLU A 142 9.59 -35.17 5.41
C GLU A 142 8.37 -35.04 4.47
N PHE A 143 8.60 -34.60 3.23
CA PHE A 143 7.55 -34.42 2.24
C PHE A 143 6.90 -35.74 1.82
N LYS A 144 7.70 -36.78 1.53
CA LYS A 144 7.19 -38.11 1.18
C LYS A 144 6.32 -38.69 2.30
N GLU A 145 6.78 -38.58 3.54
CA GLU A 145 6.03 -39.08 4.68
C GLU A 145 4.72 -38.32 4.86
N ALA A 146 4.77 -36.99 4.79
CA ALA A 146 3.59 -36.13 4.95
C ALA A 146 2.54 -36.34 3.85
N THR A 147 2.97 -36.66 2.62
CA THR A 147 2.10 -36.76 1.43
C THR A 147 1.73 -38.18 1.03
N ARG A 148 2.20 -39.21 1.75
CA ARG A 148 2.00 -40.63 1.43
C ARG A 148 0.54 -40.99 1.10
N ASP A 149 -0.39 -40.50 1.91
CA ASP A 149 -1.82 -40.81 1.78
C ASP A 149 -2.64 -39.66 1.15
N HIS A 150 -1.98 -38.72 0.47
CA HIS A 150 -2.62 -37.52 -0.06
C HIS A 150 -2.40 -37.37 -1.58
N GLN A 151 -3.47 -36.97 -2.28
CA GLN A 151 -3.33 -36.49 -3.66
C GLN A 151 -2.77 -35.07 -3.66
N ILE A 152 -1.50 -34.92 -4.05
CA ILE A 152 -0.72 -33.67 -3.95
C ILE A 152 -1.37 -32.53 -4.76
N SER A 153 -1.97 -32.83 -5.90
CA SER A 153 -2.58 -31.80 -6.74
C SER A 153 -3.96 -31.36 -6.26
N ASP A 154 -4.62 -32.10 -5.36
CA ASP A 154 -5.96 -31.74 -4.88
C ASP A 154 -5.93 -30.55 -3.92
N ILE A 155 -6.94 -29.67 -4.02
CA ILE A 155 -7.03 -28.47 -3.19
C ILE A 155 -7.17 -28.80 -1.70
N SER A 156 -7.73 -29.97 -1.38
CA SER A 156 -7.83 -30.52 -0.02
C SER A 156 -6.46 -30.65 0.66
N SER A 157 -5.42 -30.96 -0.13
CA SER A 157 -4.04 -31.13 0.33
C SER A 157 -3.30 -29.80 0.49
N TYR A 158 -3.84 -28.69 -0.02
CA TYR A 158 -3.12 -27.41 -0.08
C TYR A 158 -2.67 -26.90 1.30
N SER A 159 -3.49 -27.09 2.33
CA SER A 159 -3.13 -26.67 3.69
C SER A 159 -1.94 -27.42 4.28
N LEU A 160 -1.65 -28.63 3.79
CA LEU A 160 -0.43 -29.37 4.09
C LEU A 160 0.74 -28.82 3.29
N LEU A 161 0.53 -28.64 1.98
CA LEU A 161 1.58 -28.30 1.02
C LEU A 161 2.16 -26.91 1.22
N ILE A 162 1.39 -25.95 1.75
CA ILE A 162 1.85 -24.57 1.91
C ILE A 162 3.14 -24.46 2.75
N GLY A 163 3.36 -25.34 3.73
CA GLY A 163 4.58 -25.36 4.53
C GLY A 163 5.84 -25.71 3.71
N PHE A 164 5.68 -26.49 2.64
CA PHE A 164 6.74 -26.83 1.70
C PHE A 164 6.84 -25.81 0.58
N LEU A 165 5.71 -25.37 0.02
CA LEU A 165 5.66 -24.34 -1.03
C LEU A 165 6.29 -23.01 -0.56
N SER A 166 6.13 -22.64 0.71
CA SER A 166 6.75 -21.43 1.27
C SER A 166 8.26 -21.51 1.48
N ARG A 167 8.88 -22.65 1.16
CA ARG A 167 10.33 -22.86 1.17
C ARG A 167 10.88 -23.00 -0.24
N MET A 168 10.03 -22.89 -1.27
CA MET A 168 10.45 -22.85 -2.66
C MET A 168 10.68 -21.40 -3.10
N ASP A 169 11.61 -21.21 -4.04
CA ASP A 169 12.01 -19.87 -4.47
C ASP A 169 10.97 -19.19 -5.38
N ARG A 170 10.23 -20.01 -6.15
CA ARG A 170 9.33 -19.59 -7.23
C ARG A 170 7.87 -19.81 -6.90
N ALA A 171 6.99 -19.25 -7.74
CA ALA A 171 5.57 -19.25 -7.47
C ALA A 171 4.92 -20.62 -7.69
N HIS A 172 3.79 -20.86 -7.04
CA HIS A 172 2.91 -21.98 -7.39
C HIS A 172 1.63 -21.50 -8.09
N VAL A 173 0.99 -22.41 -8.81
CA VAL A 173 -0.09 -22.13 -9.76
C VAL A 173 -1.33 -22.93 -9.36
N LEU A 174 -2.47 -22.25 -9.30
CA LEU A 174 -3.78 -22.89 -9.22
C LEU A 174 -4.62 -22.53 -10.45
N SER A 175 -5.42 -23.46 -10.90
CA SER A 175 -6.33 -23.27 -12.03
C SER A 175 -7.52 -24.21 -11.92
N LEU A 176 -8.49 -24.05 -12.82
CA LEU A 176 -9.63 -24.96 -12.93
C LEU A 176 -9.23 -26.23 -13.69
N ASP A 177 -9.64 -27.38 -13.19
CA ASP A 177 -9.68 -28.64 -13.95
C ASP A 177 -10.86 -28.64 -14.95
N CYS A 178 -11.06 -29.75 -15.67
CA CYS A 178 -12.16 -29.84 -16.65
C CYS A 178 -13.56 -29.86 -16.01
N ASP A 179 -13.66 -30.20 -14.72
CA ASP A 179 -14.92 -30.15 -13.95
C ASP A 179 -15.20 -28.73 -13.40
N GLY A 180 -14.31 -27.78 -13.71
CA GLY A 180 -14.39 -26.40 -13.22
C GLY A 180 -14.05 -26.28 -11.74
N GLN A 181 -13.24 -27.16 -11.17
CA GLN A 181 -12.80 -27.11 -9.79
C GLN A 181 -11.33 -26.69 -9.69
N PHE A 182 -11.01 -25.89 -8.68
CA PHE A 182 -9.64 -25.49 -8.42
C PHE A 182 -8.80 -26.65 -7.90
N TYR A 183 -7.58 -26.74 -8.42
CA TYR A 183 -6.55 -27.66 -7.97
C TYR A 183 -5.17 -26.98 -8.05
N LEU A 184 -4.15 -27.59 -7.46
CA LEU A 184 -2.76 -27.16 -7.60
C LEU A 184 -2.23 -27.69 -8.93
N SER A 185 -2.17 -26.83 -9.93
CA SER A 185 -1.86 -27.18 -11.31
C SER A 185 -0.40 -27.01 -11.71
N GLY A 186 0.38 -26.31 -10.89
CA GLY A 186 1.80 -26.21 -11.14
C GLY A 186 2.61 -25.64 -9.98
N ILE A 187 3.91 -25.85 -10.04
CA ILE A 187 4.88 -25.30 -9.11
C ILE A 187 6.06 -24.68 -9.86
N TYR A 188 6.94 -24.02 -9.12
CA TYR A 188 8.18 -23.45 -9.64
C TYR A 188 8.01 -22.44 -10.79
N ALA A 189 6.90 -21.70 -10.76
CA ALA A 189 6.49 -20.77 -11.80
C ALA A 189 7.31 -19.47 -11.82
N SER A 190 7.74 -19.08 -13.01
CA SER A 190 8.39 -17.79 -13.30
C SER A 190 7.37 -16.75 -13.70
N LEU A 191 7.05 -15.81 -12.80
CA LEU A 191 6.16 -14.70 -13.12
C LEU A 191 6.95 -13.58 -13.85
N PRO A 192 6.80 -13.39 -15.17
CA PRO A 192 7.58 -12.39 -15.92
C PRO A 192 7.24 -10.98 -15.47
N SER A 193 8.28 -10.15 -15.30
CA SER A 193 8.15 -8.82 -14.74
C SER A 193 8.31 -7.67 -15.74
N ASP A 194 8.79 -7.89 -16.98
CA ASP A 194 8.95 -6.90 -18.09
C ASP A 194 9.10 -5.42 -17.64
N LEU A 195 9.91 -5.18 -16.60
CA LEU A 195 9.75 -4.00 -15.74
C LEU A 195 10.06 -2.72 -16.51
N ASP A 196 11.17 -2.71 -17.24
CA ASP A 196 11.61 -1.55 -18.02
C ASP A 196 10.54 -1.11 -19.04
N THR A 197 9.93 -2.08 -19.73
CA THR A 197 8.86 -1.81 -20.70
C THR A 197 7.63 -1.21 -20.02
N GLU A 198 7.21 -1.77 -18.87
CA GLU A 198 6.05 -1.25 -18.13
C GLU A 198 6.32 0.12 -17.50
N LEU A 199 7.53 0.37 -17.01
CA LEU A 199 7.97 1.68 -16.51
C LEU A 199 7.93 2.72 -17.62
N LYS A 200 8.55 2.45 -18.78
CA LYS A 200 8.56 3.37 -19.92
C LYS A 200 7.14 3.67 -20.42
N ARG A 201 6.30 2.64 -20.58
CA ARG A 201 4.88 2.81 -20.97
C ARG A 201 4.12 3.68 -19.97
N PHE A 202 4.29 3.43 -18.68
CA PHE A 202 3.60 4.20 -17.64
C PHE A 202 4.11 5.65 -17.58
N GLY A 203 5.42 5.86 -17.62
CA GLY A 203 6.04 7.19 -17.61
C GLY A 203 5.65 8.04 -18.81
N LEU A 204 5.59 7.46 -20.01
CA LEU A 204 5.09 8.15 -21.21
C LEU A 204 3.60 8.50 -21.07
N ARG A 205 2.76 7.57 -20.62
CA ARG A 205 1.31 7.82 -20.42
C ARG A 205 1.03 8.87 -19.35
N SER A 206 1.85 8.94 -18.31
CA SER A 206 1.77 9.96 -17.25
C SER A 206 2.45 11.27 -17.62
N ARG A 207 3.05 11.37 -18.82
CA ARG A 207 3.84 12.53 -19.30
C ARG A 207 5.04 12.87 -18.43
N LYS A 208 5.49 11.91 -17.61
CA LYS A 208 6.70 12.01 -16.78
C LYS A 208 7.95 11.63 -17.55
N PHE A 209 7.81 10.88 -18.65
CA PHE A 209 8.88 10.62 -19.61
C PHE A 209 8.57 11.26 -20.96
N LYS A 210 9.62 11.54 -21.71
CA LYS A 210 9.57 11.93 -23.13
C LYS A 210 10.52 11.04 -23.92
N PRO A 211 10.18 10.67 -25.17
CA PRO A 211 11.10 9.94 -26.02
C PRO A 211 12.42 10.70 -26.21
N ASN A 212 13.56 9.99 -26.13
CA ASN A 212 14.91 10.53 -26.34
C ASN A 212 15.33 11.66 -25.37
N ASP A 213 14.69 11.79 -24.21
CA ASP A 213 15.03 12.77 -23.19
C ASP A 213 15.56 12.07 -21.91
N ASN A 214 16.87 11.83 -21.89
CA ASN A 214 17.53 11.10 -20.80
C ASN A 214 17.45 11.86 -19.47
N LEU A 215 17.53 13.19 -19.51
CA LEU A 215 17.48 14.02 -18.30
C LEU A 215 16.10 13.96 -17.65
N VAL A 216 15.03 14.07 -18.44
CA VAL A 216 13.65 13.91 -17.93
C VAL A 216 13.42 12.49 -17.42
N TYR A 217 13.95 11.48 -18.12
CA TYR A 217 13.86 10.09 -17.65
C TYR A 217 14.55 9.92 -16.29
N GLU A 218 15.81 10.34 -16.16
CA GLU A 218 16.59 10.23 -14.93
C GLU A 218 15.90 10.89 -13.74
N ASN A 219 15.43 12.14 -13.93
CA ASN A 219 14.77 12.91 -12.88
C ASN A 219 13.43 12.33 -12.41
N ASN A 220 12.75 11.54 -13.26
CA ASN A 220 11.40 11.04 -12.96
C ASN A 220 11.32 9.51 -12.77
N ARG A 221 12.39 8.76 -13.05
CA ARG A 221 12.33 7.28 -13.06
C ARG A 221 11.96 6.69 -11.72
N GLU A 222 12.50 7.25 -10.64
CA GLU A 222 12.25 6.76 -9.29
C GLU A 222 10.80 6.98 -8.89
N PHE A 223 10.27 8.18 -9.15
CA PHE A 223 8.86 8.50 -8.94
C PHE A 223 7.94 7.56 -9.71
N VAL A 224 8.20 7.37 -11.00
CA VAL A 224 7.40 6.50 -11.88
C VAL A 224 7.40 5.07 -11.36
N TYR A 225 8.56 4.55 -10.95
CA TYR A 225 8.66 3.21 -10.40
C TYR A 225 7.94 3.07 -9.07
N GLN A 226 8.13 4.02 -8.14
CA GLN A 226 7.49 3.99 -6.84
C GLN A 226 5.97 4.06 -6.97
N PHE A 227 5.45 4.96 -7.81
CA PHE A 227 4.02 5.10 -8.05
C PHE A 227 3.44 3.82 -8.66
N LEU A 228 4.13 3.24 -9.66
CA LEU A 228 3.71 2.00 -10.30
C LEU A 228 3.65 0.84 -9.30
N MET A 229 4.66 0.67 -8.46
CA MET A 229 4.69 -0.39 -7.44
C MET A 229 3.64 -0.17 -6.35
N GLU A 230 3.47 1.08 -5.90
CA GLU A 230 2.49 1.43 -4.88
C GLU A 230 1.06 1.13 -5.38
N LEU A 231 0.73 1.33 -6.66
CA LEU A 231 -0.59 0.98 -7.25
C LEU A 231 -0.98 -0.50 -7.01
N TYR A 232 0.01 -1.39 -6.90
CA TYR A 232 -0.17 -2.82 -6.68
C TYR A 232 0.17 -3.25 -5.26
N GLY A 233 0.30 -2.30 -4.34
CA GLY A 233 0.47 -2.60 -2.92
C GLY A 233 1.91 -2.86 -2.49
N TYR A 234 2.93 -2.61 -3.30
CA TYR A 234 4.30 -2.97 -2.93
C TYR A 234 5.24 -1.77 -2.83
N PRO A 235 6.22 -1.80 -1.91
CA PRO A 235 7.42 -0.96 -2.02
C PRO A 235 8.36 -1.53 -3.09
N ILE A 236 9.34 -0.74 -3.52
CA ILE A 236 10.47 -1.21 -4.33
C ILE A 236 11.44 -1.93 -3.38
N SER A 237 11.36 -3.26 -3.25
CA SER A 237 12.26 -3.98 -2.32
C SER A 237 12.80 -5.30 -2.85
N SER A 238 11.96 -6.18 -3.41
CA SER A 238 12.39 -7.52 -3.83
C SER A 238 11.77 -7.93 -5.15
N GLU A 239 12.51 -8.75 -5.90
CA GLU A 239 12.08 -9.28 -7.20
C GLU A 239 10.72 -9.97 -7.08
N ARG A 240 10.51 -10.77 -6.03
CA ARG A 240 9.23 -11.46 -5.76
C ARG A 240 8.03 -10.51 -5.78
N LYS A 241 8.15 -9.34 -5.14
CA LYS A 241 7.10 -8.31 -5.08
C LYS A 241 6.93 -7.61 -6.42
N THR A 242 8.05 -7.27 -7.08
CA THR A 242 8.05 -6.67 -8.41
C THR A 242 7.38 -7.58 -9.43
N SER A 243 7.76 -8.86 -9.48
CA SER A 243 7.16 -9.85 -10.36
C SER A 243 5.68 -10.05 -10.07
N ALA A 244 5.27 -10.14 -8.80
CA ALA A 244 3.85 -10.22 -8.43
C ALA A 244 3.05 -8.99 -8.92
N ALA A 245 3.60 -7.78 -8.74
CA ALA A 245 2.96 -6.53 -9.15
C ALA A 245 2.79 -6.44 -10.68
N ILE A 246 3.89 -6.65 -11.42
CA ILE A 246 3.87 -6.47 -12.87
C ILE A 246 3.13 -7.61 -13.56
N PHE A 247 3.24 -8.84 -13.06
CA PHE A 247 2.47 -9.96 -13.59
C PHE A 247 0.96 -9.76 -13.37
N ALA A 248 0.53 -9.36 -12.17
CA ALA A 248 -0.87 -9.02 -11.91
C ALA A 248 -1.37 -7.89 -12.82
N ARG A 249 -0.53 -6.88 -13.08
CA ARG A 249 -0.82 -5.83 -14.05
C ARG A 249 -1.02 -6.36 -15.46
N ARG A 250 -0.18 -7.29 -15.91
CA ARG A 250 -0.27 -7.92 -17.23
C ARG A 250 -1.56 -8.73 -17.38
N LEU A 251 -1.88 -9.58 -16.41
CA LEU A 251 -3.14 -10.33 -16.36
C LEU A 251 -4.35 -9.41 -16.40
N HIS A 252 -4.34 -8.32 -15.63
CA HIS A 252 -5.43 -7.33 -15.63
C HIS A 252 -5.65 -6.68 -17.00
N LYS A 253 -4.57 -6.33 -17.71
CA LYS A 253 -4.65 -5.78 -19.07
C LYS A 253 -5.20 -6.79 -20.08
N MET A 254 -4.93 -8.08 -19.88
CA MET A 254 -5.46 -9.17 -20.70
C MET A 254 -6.94 -9.47 -20.41
N GLY A 255 -7.52 -8.86 -19.36
CA GLY A 255 -8.91 -9.12 -18.96
C GLY A 255 -9.08 -10.44 -18.21
N GLU A 256 -7.99 -11.02 -17.71
CA GLU A 256 -8.01 -12.29 -16.98
C GLU A 256 -8.72 -12.16 -15.63
N LYS A 257 -9.39 -13.23 -15.23
CA LYS A 257 -9.85 -13.41 -13.85
C LYS A 257 -8.75 -14.11 -13.06
N PHE A 258 -8.19 -13.45 -12.07
CA PHE A 258 -7.01 -13.95 -11.38
C PHE A 258 -6.94 -13.54 -9.90
N LEU A 259 -6.10 -14.28 -9.16
CA LEU A 259 -5.62 -13.95 -7.83
C LEU A 259 -4.11 -14.16 -7.78
N VAL A 260 -3.35 -13.10 -7.54
CA VAL A 260 -1.92 -13.16 -7.23
C VAL A 260 -1.74 -12.85 -5.75
N LYS A 261 -1.00 -13.69 -5.03
CA LYS A 261 -0.61 -13.39 -3.64
C LYS A 261 0.90 -13.50 -3.50
N ALA A 262 1.49 -12.64 -2.69
CA ALA A 262 2.86 -12.80 -2.26
C ALA A 262 3.00 -12.48 -0.77
N LEU A 263 3.88 -13.23 -0.11
CA LEU A 263 4.36 -12.97 1.23
C LEU A 263 5.86 -12.69 1.15
N GLY A 264 6.24 -11.47 1.53
CA GLY A 264 7.63 -11.08 1.67
C GLY A 264 8.14 -11.41 3.07
N GLN A 265 9.33 -11.99 3.15
CA GLN A 265 10.02 -12.17 4.43
C GLN A 265 10.34 -10.83 5.09
N SER A 266 10.59 -9.77 4.31
CA SER A 266 10.99 -8.45 4.84
C SER A 266 9.84 -7.60 5.39
N ASP A 267 8.67 -7.60 4.75
CA ASP A 267 7.50 -6.81 5.18
C ASP A 267 6.47 -7.62 5.96
N ARG A 268 6.62 -8.96 6.01
CA ARG A 268 5.84 -9.87 6.88
C ARG A 268 4.33 -9.75 6.66
N THR A 269 3.98 -9.31 5.45
CA THR A 269 2.62 -8.93 5.08
C THR A 269 2.19 -9.76 3.89
N LEU A 270 1.06 -10.44 4.04
CA LEU A 270 0.42 -11.15 2.93
C LEU A 270 -0.30 -10.13 2.05
N THR A 271 0.21 -9.93 0.84
CA THR A 271 -0.40 -9.02 -0.14
C THR A 271 -1.18 -9.83 -1.17
N SER A 272 -2.42 -9.42 -1.42
CA SER A 272 -3.31 -10.06 -2.40
C SER A 272 -3.71 -9.05 -3.46
N ILE A 273 -3.50 -9.40 -4.74
CA ILE A 273 -3.90 -8.64 -5.91
C ILE A 273 -4.85 -9.50 -6.73
N PHE A 274 -6.08 -9.06 -6.98
CA PHE A 274 -7.05 -9.91 -7.66
C PHE A 274 -8.04 -9.14 -8.52
N SER A 275 -8.55 -9.83 -9.53
CA SER A 275 -9.60 -9.37 -10.42
C SER A 275 -10.60 -10.52 -10.60
N THR A 276 -11.78 -10.42 -9.99
CA THR A 276 -12.85 -11.43 -10.14
C THR A 276 -13.89 -11.01 -11.18
N GLN A 277 -13.91 -9.72 -11.53
CA GLN A 277 -14.86 -9.10 -12.46
C GLN A 277 -14.13 -8.13 -13.39
N SER A 278 -14.57 -8.08 -14.65
CA SER A 278 -14.09 -7.12 -15.64
C SER A 278 -14.67 -5.71 -15.38
N GLY A 279 -14.04 -4.69 -15.97
CA GLY A 279 -14.54 -3.30 -15.95
C GLY A 279 -13.96 -2.40 -14.86
N HIS A 280 -13.19 -2.92 -13.90
CA HIS A 280 -12.43 -2.10 -12.97
C HIS A 280 -11.16 -1.53 -13.61
N ALA A 281 -10.83 -0.27 -13.30
CA ALA A 281 -9.63 0.40 -13.83
C ALA A 281 -8.31 -0.25 -13.36
N TYR A 282 -8.33 -0.91 -12.20
CA TYR A 282 -7.21 -1.59 -11.57
C TYR A 282 -7.72 -2.87 -10.88
N PRO A 283 -6.87 -3.90 -10.68
CA PRO A 283 -7.21 -5.02 -9.82
C PRO A 283 -7.31 -4.56 -8.36
N ARG A 284 -8.04 -5.31 -7.53
CA ARG A 284 -8.17 -5.00 -6.09
C ARG A 284 -6.89 -5.38 -5.35
N VAL A 285 -6.54 -4.60 -4.33
CA VAL A 285 -5.35 -4.84 -3.49
C VAL A 285 -5.76 -4.89 -2.03
N GLU A 286 -5.28 -5.92 -1.33
CA GLU A 286 -5.48 -6.13 0.11
C GLU A 286 -4.17 -6.57 0.76
N LYS A 287 -3.96 -6.18 2.02
CA LYS A 287 -2.83 -6.62 2.84
C LYS A 287 -3.31 -7.20 4.16
N VAL A 288 -2.66 -8.25 4.63
CA VAL A 288 -2.91 -8.86 5.94
C VAL A 288 -1.61 -9.04 6.71
N ALA A 289 -1.59 -8.62 7.97
CA ALA A 289 -0.45 -8.79 8.86
C ALA A 289 -0.89 -8.99 10.33
N LEU A 290 0.06 -9.42 11.17
CA LEU A 290 -0.11 -9.44 12.63
C LEU A 290 0.39 -8.15 13.23
N VAL A 291 -0.49 -7.49 13.98
CA VAL A 291 -0.29 -6.13 14.47
C VAL A 291 -0.56 -6.07 15.98
N PRO A 292 0.31 -5.41 16.78
CA PRO A 292 0.01 -5.11 18.17
C PRO A 292 -0.98 -3.96 18.29
N VAL A 293 -1.95 -4.07 19.20
CA VAL A 293 -2.86 -2.96 19.53
C VAL A 293 -2.21 -2.07 20.58
N GLU A 294 -1.67 -0.92 20.13
CA GLU A 294 -1.02 0.10 20.99
C GLU A 294 -2.01 1.09 21.63
N ILE A 295 -3.30 1.04 21.27
CA ILE A 295 -4.32 1.99 21.72
C ILE A 295 -4.50 1.92 23.25
N ARG A 296 -4.48 3.09 23.92
CA ARG A 296 -4.67 3.21 25.38
C ARG A 296 -6.13 3.27 25.83
N GLY A 297 -7.08 3.53 24.92
CA GLY A 297 -8.51 3.59 25.26
C GLY A 297 -9.02 2.25 25.79
N MET A 298 -9.39 2.22 27.07
CA MET A 298 -9.86 1.00 27.75
C MET A 298 -11.09 0.41 27.04
N ASP A 299 -12.01 1.24 26.54
CA ASP A 299 -13.21 0.78 25.85
C ASP A 299 -12.91 -0.02 24.58
N VAL A 300 -11.90 0.40 23.81
CA VAL A 300 -11.49 -0.30 22.58
C VAL A 300 -10.85 -1.64 22.93
N LEU A 301 -9.99 -1.66 23.95
CA LEU A 301 -9.34 -2.89 24.43
C LEU A 301 -10.38 -3.86 24.98
N ASP A 302 -11.32 -3.38 25.79
CA ASP A 302 -12.41 -4.18 26.36
C ASP A 302 -13.33 -4.73 25.27
N TYR A 303 -13.67 -3.92 24.25
CA TYR A 303 -14.46 -4.35 23.12
C TYR A 303 -13.77 -5.49 22.35
N LEU A 304 -12.48 -5.33 22.05
CA LEU A 304 -11.70 -6.36 21.34
C LEU A 304 -11.51 -7.63 22.17
N ASP A 305 -11.32 -7.50 23.49
CA ASP A 305 -11.13 -8.66 24.37
C ASP A 305 -12.43 -9.44 24.61
N LYS A 306 -13.53 -8.74 24.92
CA LYS A 306 -14.87 -9.33 25.06
C LYS A 306 -15.32 -9.99 23.77
N GLY A 307 -14.99 -9.37 22.62
CA GLY A 307 -15.27 -9.92 21.29
C GLY A 307 -14.33 -11.04 20.85
N GLY A 308 -13.27 -11.37 21.61
CA GLY A 308 -12.37 -12.47 21.29
C GLY A 308 -11.42 -12.22 20.10
N TYR A 309 -11.20 -10.96 19.72
CA TYR A 309 -10.38 -10.59 18.56
C TYR A 309 -8.87 -10.73 18.76
N PHE A 310 -8.40 -10.81 20.01
CA PHE A 310 -6.98 -11.04 20.30
C PHE A 310 -6.57 -12.48 20.04
N PHE A 311 -5.60 -12.68 19.16
CA PHE A 311 -4.93 -13.98 19.01
C PHE A 311 -4.00 -14.28 20.20
N ASP A 312 -3.24 -13.26 20.61
CA ASP A 312 -2.47 -13.23 21.85
C ASP A 312 -2.92 -12.03 22.70
N ARG A 313 -3.55 -12.32 23.84
CA ARG A 313 -4.00 -11.31 24.80
C ARG A 313 -2.84 -10.60 25.49
N LYS A 314 -1.73 -11.28 25.76
CA LYS A 314 -0.59 -10.70 26.48
C LYS A 314 0.11 -9.64 25.64
N ARG A 315 0.36 -9.95 24.37
CA ARG A 315 0.97 -9.04 23.40
C ARG A 315 -0.05 -8.18 22.64
N ARG A 316 -1.35 -8.30 22.98
CA ARG A 316 -2.47 -7.60 22.33
C ARG A 316 -2.42 -7.71 20.80
N THR A 317 -2.12 -8.91 20.30
CA THR A 317 -1.90 -9.16 18.88
C THR A 317 -3.21 -9.47 18.18
N VAL A 318 -3.49 -8.79 17.08
CA VAL A 318 -4.65 -9.00 16.22
C VAL A 318 -4.24 -9.30 14.78
N ILE A 319 -5.16 -9.89 14.02
CA ILE A 319 -5.02 -10.12 12.58
C ILE A 319 -5.67 -8.93 11.88
N LEU A 320 -4.85 -8.05 11.30
CA LEU A 320 -5.34 -6.84 10.63
C LEU A 320 -5.29 -7.03 9.12
N ARG A 321 -6.44 -6.85 8.47
CA ARG A 321 -6.54 -6.71 7.01
C ARG A 321 -6.83 -5.26 6.64
N VAL A 322 -6.14 -4.78 5.62
CA VAL A 322 -6.34 -3.44 5.04
C VAL A 322 -6.71 -3.59 3.58
N VAL A 323 -7.83 -2.98 3.20
CA VAL A 323 -8.33 -2.95 1.83
C VAL A 323 -8.01 -1.58 1.25
N TYR A 324 -7.40 -1.56 0.06
CA TYR A 324 -6.96 -0.32 -0.56
C TYR A 324 -7.85 0.08 -1.75
N ARG A 325 -7.79 1.37 -2.06
CA ARG A 325 -8.38 1.98 -3.24
C ARG A 325 -7.26 2.63 -4.06
N GLN A 326 -7.15 2.23 -5.31
CA GLN A 326 -6.24 2.82 -6.30
C GLN A 326 -6.75 4.15 -6.83
N HIS A 327 -5.81 5.05 -7.08
CA HIS A 327 -6.06 6.33 -7.72
C HIS A 327 -5.27 6.43 -9.02
N LYS A 328 -5.94 6.93 -10.06
CA LYS A 328 -5.26 7.28 -11.30
C LYS A 328 -4.30 8.42 -11.04
N PHE A 329 -3.12 8.37 -11.64
CA PHE A 329 -2.18 9.48 -11.61
C PHE A 329 -2.82 10.74 -12.21
N ASP A 330 -2.74 11.85 -11.48
CA ASP A 330 -3.16 13.17 -11.92
C ASP A 330 -2.04 14.18 -11.63
N ALA A 331 -1.49 14.73 -12.71
CA ALA A 331 -0.42 15.72 -12.67
C ALA A 331 -0.87 17.08 -12.10
N ASN A 332 -2.14 17.29 -11.76
CA ASN A 332 -2.61 18.51 -11.14
C ASN A 332 -2.92 18.35 -9.65
N ASN A 333 -2.98 17.12 -9.14
CA ASN A 333 -3.32 16.87 -7.74
C ASN A 333 -2.20 17.38 -6.82
N VAL A 334 -2.53 18.08 -5.73
CA VAL A 334 -1.50 18.49 -4.76
C VAL A 334 -0.84 17.26 -4.15
N ARG A 335 -1.63 16.20 -3.96
CA ARG A 335 -1.21 14.85 -3.59
C ARG A 335 -0.91 13.99 -4.82
N GLN A 336 -0.25 14.57 -5.83
CA GLN A 336 0.20 13.99 -7.12
C GLN A 336 0.75 12.56 -7.02
N ASP A 337 1.19 12.15 -5.84
CA ASP A 337 2.02 10.96 -5.61
C ASP A 337 1.27 9.81 -4.91
N ARG A 338 -0.02 9.93 -4.61
CA ARG A 338 -0.75 8.88 -3.88
C ARG A 338 -1.39 7.86 -4.84
N ALA A 339 -0.71 6.74 -5.06
CA ALA A 339 -1.25 5.64 -5.84
C ALA A 339 -2.37 4.89 -5.10
N LEU A 340 -2.28 4.79 -3.76
CA LEU A 340 -3.27 4.08 -2.94
C LEU A 340 -3.77 4.89 -1.74
N SER A 341 -5.04 4.71 -1.41
CA SER A 341 -5.60 5.08 -0.10
C SER A 341 -6.22 3.89 0.61
N VAL A 342 -6.23 3.90 1.94
CA VAL A 342 -7.01 2.92 2.71
C VAL A 342 -8.49 3.16 2.47
N TRP A 343 -9.17 2.14 1.96
CA TRP A 343 -10.63 2.13 1.81
C TRP A 343 -11.31 1.75 3.11
N ARG A 344 -10.87 0.64 3.72
CA ARG A 344 -11.31 0.17 5.03
C ARG A 344 -10.27 -0.73 5.67
N GLN A 345 -10.46 -1.00 6.95
CA GLN A 345 -9.71 -2.02 7.67
C GLN A 345 -10.67 -3.02 8.31
N GLU A 346 -10.18 -4.22 8.53
CA GLU A 346 -10.91 -5.34 9.08
C GLU A 346 -10.01 -6.05 10.10
N ILE A 347 -10.45 -6.13 11.35
CA ILE A 347 -9.83 -7.00 12.35
C ILE A 347 -10.50 -8.36 12.24
N ILE A 348 -9.73 -9.40 11.89
CA ILE A 348 -10.26 -10.74 11.64
C ILE A 348 -10.26 -11.53 12.96
N HIS A 349 -11.42 -12.05 13.34
CA HIS A 349 -11.57 -12.89 14.52
C HIS A 349 -10.80 -14.22 14.33
N PRO A 350 -9.90 -14.60 15.27
CA PRO A 350 -8.98 -15.71 15.08
C PRO A 350 -9.66 -17.10 15.05
N LEU A 351 -10.85 -17.27 15.62
CA LEU A 351 -11.63 -18.54 15.57
C LEU A 351 -12.71 -18.59 14.47
N THR A 352 -13.56 -17.57 14.36
CA THR A 352 -14.75 -17.55 13.49
C THR A 352 -14.50 -16.90 12.13
N GLY A 353 -13.39 -16.17 11.97
CA GLY A 353 -13.09 -15.41 10.74
C GLY A 353 -13.99 -14.19 10.53
N GLU A 354 -14.87 -13.86 11.48
CA GLU A 354 -15.72 -12.66 11.43
C GLU A 354 -14.88 -11.39 11.48
N VAL A 355 -15.33 -10.35 10.80
CA VAL A 355 -14.59 -9.10 10.66
C VAL A 355 -15.17 -8.01 11.56
N CYS A 356 -14.31 -7.33 12.31
CA CYS A 356 -14.65 -6.10 13.02
C CYS A 356 -14.13 -4.89 12.22
N THR A 357 -15.04 -3.97 11.89
CA THR A 357 -14.76 -2.72 11.17
C THR A 357 -14.99 -1.48 12.02
N SER A 358 -15.54 -1.64 13.23
CA SER A 358 -15.86 -0.52 14.15
C SER A 358 -14.62 0.09 14.79
N VAL A 359 -13.53 -0.67 14.93
CA VAL A 359 -12.28 -0.22 15.51
C VAL A 359 -11.28 0.18 14.42
N ASN A 360 -10.66 1.35 14.57
CA ASN A 360 -9.67 1.86 13.64
C ASN A 360 -8.26 1.93 14.27
N LEU A 361 -7.42 0.96 13.97
CA LEU A 361 -6.02 0.89 14.44
C LEU A 361 -5.06 1.75 13.60
N LEU A 362 -5.45 2.11 12.38
CA LEU A 362 -4.61 2.88 11.44
C LEU A 362 -4.63 4.39 11.67
N LYS A 363 -5.74 4.93 12.23
CA LYS A 363 -5.98 6.37 12.44
C LYS A 363 -5.73 6.82 13.88
N ASP A 364 -4.84 6.18 14.61
CA ASP A 364 -4.44 6.69 15.92
C ASP A 364 -3.54 7.92 15.74
N THR A 365 -4.15 9.09 15.58
CA THR A 365 -3.47 10.40 15.50
C THR A 365 -2.84 10.78 16.83
N TYR A 366 -3.41 10.35 17.96
CA TYR A 366 -2.90 10.70 19.29
C TYR A 366 -1.50 10.11 19.52
N THR A 367 -1.26 8.88 19.06
CA THR A 367 0.07 8.26 19.08
C THR A 367 1.08 8.88 18.10
N MET A 368 0.67 9.79 17.22
CA MET A 368 1.61 10.50 16.33
C MET A 368 2.22 11.73 16.99
N SER A 369 1.39 12.61 17.58
CA SER A 369 1.89 13.80 18.28
C SER A 369 2.78 13.40 19.45
N LEU A 370 2.42 12.35 20.18
CA LEU A 370 3.27 11.79 21.24
C LEU A 370 4.61 11.30 20.70
N LYS A 371 4.61 10.43 19.67
CA LYS A 371 5.87 9.94 19.09
C LYS A 371 6.73 11.09 18.54
N LEU A 372 6.14 12.13 17.96
CA LEU A 372 6.88 13.30 17.51
C LEU A 372 7.52 14.05 18.68
N ASN A 373 6.81 14.22 19.80
CA ASN A 373 7.38 14.79 21.02
C ASN A 373 8.53 13.92 21.56
N ASP A 374 8.34 12.60 21.62
CA ASP A 374 9.37 11.67 22.09
C ASP A 374 10.62 11.72 21.19
N ILE A 375 10.44 11.85 19.87
CA ILE A 375 11.55 12.01 18.90
C ILE A 375 12.32 13.31 19.18
N VAL A 376 11.61 14.42 19.33
CA VAL A 376 12.21 15.74 19.57
C VAL A 376 12.93 15.80 20.92
N ARG A 377 12.39 15.13 21.94
CA ARG A 377 13.00 15.04 23.29
C ARG A 377 14.16 14.06 23.37
N GLY A 378 14.32 13.19 22.37
CA GLY A 378 15.33 12.14 22.36
C GLY A 378 14.99 10.90 23.18
N GLU A 379 13.72 10.75 23.55
CA GLU A 379 13.19 9.63 24.34
C GLU A 379 12.68 8.49 23.45
N PHE A 380 12.59 8.71 22.13
CA PHE A 380 12.06 7.74 21.21
C PHE A 380 13.07 6.64 20.89
N VAL A 381 12.66 5.40 21.14
CA VAL A 381 13.36 4.17 20.73
C VAL A 381 12.56 3.51 19.61
N GLY A 382 13.19 3.35 18.45
CA GLY A 382 12.55 2.77 17.28
C GLY A 382 13.42 2.94 16.05
N ARG A 383 13.10 2.20 14.99
CA ARG A 383 13.96 2.09 13.82
C ARG A 383 13.41 2.85 12.63
N VAL A 384 14.26 3.62 11.95
CA VAL A 384 13.95 4.25 10.67
C VAL A 384 15.13 4.17 9.72
N VAL A 385 14.83 4.18 8.42
CA VAL A 385 15.82 4.17 7.34
C VAL A 385 15.98 5.58 6.80
N TYR A 386 17.16 6.17 7.00
CA TYR A 386 17.55 7.45 6.44
C TYR A 386 18.31 7.24 5.12
N LYS A 387 17.87 7.91 4.05
CA LYS A 387 18.46 7.86 2.69
C LYS A 387 18.85 6.45 2.20
N LYS A 388 17.98 5.47 2.45
CA LYS A 388 18.07 4.07 1.97
C LYS A 388 19.19 3.19 2.56
N ASN A 389 20.21 3.75 3.22
CA ASN A 389 21.38 3.00 3.68
C ASN A 389 21.66 3.13 5.18
N ASP A 390 21.19 4.20 5.82
CA ASP A 390 21.47 4.46 7.22
C ASP A 390 20.29 4.03 8.10
N ILE A 391 20.57 3.22 9.12
CA ILE A 391 19.56 2.70 10.04
C ILE A 391 19.74 3.42 11.37
N VAL A 392 18.73 4.20 11.74
CA VAL A 392 18.71 4.93 13.02
C VAL A 392 17.74 4.22 13.97
N GLU A 393 18.22 3.80 15.15
CA GLU A 393 17.47 2.95 16.09
C GLU A 393 17.00 3.69 17.37
N ASN A 394 17.47 4.92 17.58
CA ASN A 394 17.07 5.77 18.71
C ASN A 394 17.22 7.26 18.36
N THR A 395 16.84 8.14 19.28
CA THR A 395 16.85 9.60 19.10
C THR A 395 17.72 10.33 20.14
N GLU A 396 18.72 9.65 20.71
CA GLU A 396 19.52 10.19 21.83
C GLU A 396 20.30 11.45 21.46
N THR A 397 20.92 11.50 20.29
CA THR A 397 21.74 12.64 19.80
C THR A 397 20.98 13.53 18.82
N HIS A 398 21.35 14.80 18.70
CA HIS A 398 20.72 15.73 17.75
C HIS A 398 20.86 15.28 16.30
N GLU A 399 22.00 14.71 15.89
CA GLU A 399 22.17 14.08 14.57
C GLU A 399 21.10 13.01 14.32
N LYS A 400 20.94 12.07 15.27
CA LYS A 400 19.96 10.99 15.17
C LYS A 400 18.54 11.54 15.13
N ARG A 401 18.21 12.55 15.95
CA ARG A 401 16.91 13.25 15.92
C ARG A 401 16.63 13.84 14.55
N LEU A 402 17.59 14.53 13.93
CA LEU A 402 17.41 15.13 12.61
C LEU A 402 17.23 14.08 11.52
N LYS A 403 18.03 13.01 11.50
CA LYS A 403 17.85 11.87 10.57
C LYS A 403 16.47 11.22 10.73
N PHE A 404 16.04 11.06 11.99
CA PHE A 404 14.75 10.49 12.33
C PHE A 404 13.60 11.39 11.87
N LEU A 405 13.69 12.69 12.18
CA LEU A 405 12.72 13.71 11.78
C LEU A 405 12.62 13.81 10.25
N HIS A 406 13.73 13.82 9.52
CA HIS A 406 13.71 13.83 8.05
C HIS A 406 12.90 12.65 7.50
N SER A 407 13.24 11.44 7.96
CA SER A 407 12.60 10.20 7.50
C SER A 407 11.12 10.14 7.92
N TRP A 408 10.82 10.56 9.15
CA TRP A 408 9.45 10.64 9.67
C TRP A 408 8.62 11.68 8.90
N LEU A 409 9.14 12.89 8.67
CA LEU A 409 8.46 13.91 7.89
C LEU A 409 8.19 13.43 6.47
N GLY A 410 9.15 12.78 5.81
CA GLY A 410 8.95 12.18 4.49
C GLY A 410 7.84 11.11 4.48
N LYS A 411 7.86 10.17 5.44
CA LYS A 411 6.84 9.11 5.60
C LYS A 411 5.45 9.67 5.90
N HIS A 412 5.38 10.79 6.61
CA HIS A 412 4.14 11.37 7.10
C HIS A 412 3.66 12.58 6.27
N GLN A 413 4.46 13.08 5.33
CA GLN A 413 4.21 14.25 4.48
C GLN A 413 2.81 14.24 3.87
N ARG A 414 2.48 13.16 3.15
CA ARG A 414 1.18 13.01 2.46
C ARG A 414 -0.02 13.02 3.41
N ARG A 415 0.17 12.54 4.65
CA ARG A 415 -0.87 12.49 5.68
C ARG A 415 -1.03 13.84 6.36
N MET A 416 0.08 14.53 6.65
CA MET A 416 0.08 15.87 7.25
C MET A 416 -0.64 16.90 6.39
N ILE A 417 -0.53 16.80 5.07
CA ILE A 417 -1.28 17.62 4.10
C ILE A 417 -2.81 17.36 4.18
N GLY A 418 -3.26 16.27 4.80
CA GLY A 418 -4.68 15.88 4.90
C GLY A 418 -5.24 15.74 6.30
N TYR A 419 -4.50 16.05 7.35
CA TYR A 419 -4.99 16.03 8.73
C TYR A 419 -5.92 17.20 9.05
N SER A 420 -6.71 17.06 10.11
CA SER A 420 -7.51 18.18 10.63
C SER A 420 -6.62 19.34 11.06
N ASP A 421 -7.21 20.53 11.14
CA ASP A 421 -6.48 21.76 11.46
C ASP A 421 -5.89 21.71 12.88
N GLU A 422 -6.63 21.14 13.83
CA GLU A 422 -6.21 21.02 15.23
C GLU A 422 -4.96 20.15 15.36
N PHE A 423 -4.98 18.98 14.70
CA PHE A 423 -3.88 18.03 14.76
C PHE A 423 -2.62 18.55 14.06
N TYR A 424 -2.80 19.24 12.94
CA TYR A 424 -1.69 19.83 12.22
C TYR A 424 -1.05 20.98 13.01
N ALA A 425 -1.85 21.82 13.66
CA ALA A 425 -1.35 22.88 14.53
C ALA A 425 -0.48 22.33 15.67
N GLU A 426 -0.84 21.16 16.24
CA GLU A 426 -0.04 20.50 17.26
C GLU A 426 1.33 20.06 16.72
N ILE A 427 1.38 19.44 15.54
CA ILE A 427 2.65 19.05 14.88
C ILE A 427 3.52 20.28 14.61
N VAL A 428 2.92 21.34 14.05
CA VAL A 428 3.64 22.57 13.72
C VAL A 428 4.26 23.18 14.98
N ARG A 429 3.50 23.24 16.08
CA ARG A 429 4.00 23.74 17.36
C ARG A 429 5.20 22.96 17.88
N VAL A 430 5.18 21.63 17.79
CA VAL A 430 6.30 20.79 18.25
C VAL A 430 7.55 21.00 17.39
N LEU A 431 7.38 21.01 16.06
CA LEU A 431 8.49 21.19 15.12
C LEU A 431 9.09 22.59 15.15
N ASP A 432 8.24 23.63 15.17
CA ASP A 432 8.69 25.02 15.29
C ASP A 432 9.39 25.25 16.64
N GLY A 433 8.90 24.61 17.71
CA GLY A 433 9.52 24.68 19.04
C GLY A 433 10.92 24.06 19.09
N TYR A 434 11.16 22.95 18.38
CA TYR A 434 12.46 22.29 18.36
C TYR A 434 13.44 22.94 17.37
N LEU A 435 13.01 23.10 16.12
CA LEU A 435 13.86 23.59 15.05
C LEU A 435 14.15 25.09 15.19
N GLY A 436 13.23 25.84 15.82
CA GLY A 436 13.39 27.27 16.08
C GLY A 436 14.01 27.62 17.42
N ASP A 437 14.48 26.64 18.22
CA ASP A 437 15.04 26.89 19.55
C ASP A 437 16.42 27.58 19.46
N PRO A 438 16.58 28.82 19.96
CA PRO A 438 17.86 29.51 19.91
C PRO A 438 18.95 28.82 20.74
N SER A 439 18.59 28.04 21.76
CA SER A 439 19.55 27.32 22.60
C SER A 439 20.22 26.14 21.88
N LEU A 440 19.63 25.65 20.79
CA LEU A 440 20.15 24.55 19.98
C LEU A 440 20.90 25.04 18.73
N ALA A 441 21.10 26.35 18.57
CA ALA A 441 21.69 26.92 17.36
C ALA A 441 23.12 26.43 17.07
N GLU A 442 23.92 26.22 18.12
CA GLU A 442 25.29 25.71 18.00
C GLU A 442 25.30 24.25 17.51
N GLU A 443 24.51 23.39 18.15
CA GLU A 443 24.29 21.98 17.76
C GLU A 443 23.78 21.84 16.31
N PHE A 444 22.85 22.71 15.90
CA PHE A 444 22.36 22.71 14.52
C PHE A 444 23.38 23.26 13.52
N SER A 445 24.30 24.12 13.95
CA SER A 445 25.42 24.57 13.11
C SER A 445 26.39 23.43 12.81
N GLU A 446 26.66 22.56 13.78
CA GLU A 446 27.49 21.35 13.56
C GLU A 446 26.83 20.37 12.57
N HIS A 447 25.49 20.34 12.53
CA HIS A 447 24.71 19.49 11.63
C HIS A 447 23.96 20.28 10.55
N HIS A 448 24.56 21.35 10.03
CA HIS A 448 23.90 22.33 9.15
C HIS A 448 23.16 21.70 7.96
N GLU A 449 23.78 20.74 7.27
CA GLU A 449 23.17 20.06 6.12
C GLU A 449 21.90 19.29 6.52
N LEU A 450 21.96 18.49 7.58
CA LEU A 450 20.81 17.72 8.07
C LEU A 450 19.70 18.63 8.57
N TYR A 451 20.05 19.68 9.32
CA TYR A 451 19.11 20.67 9.80
C TYR A 451 18.36 21.34 8.63
N HIS A 452 19.11 21.78 7.61
CA HIS A 452 18.55 22.38 6.40
C HIS A 452 17.63 21.40 5.63
N GLU A 453 17.98 20.11 5.55
CA GLU A 453 17.14 19.09 4.92
C GLU A 453 15.80 18.86 5.64
N VAL A 454 15.83 18.81 6.98
CA VAL A 454 14.63 18.70 7.80
C VAL A 454 13.75 19.94 7.62
N TRP A 455 14.35 21.14 7.70
CA TRP A 455 13.65 22.41 7.52
C TRP A 455 13.03 22.55 6.12
N THR A 456 13.75 22.12 5.08
CA THR A 456 13.26 22.13 3.69
C THR A 456 12.05 21.22 3.53
N THR A 457 12.10 20.01 4.08
CA THR A 457 11.00 19.04 4.03
C THR A 457 9.78 19.55 4.79
N PHE A 458 9.99 20.14 5.97
CA PHE A 458 8.92 20.73 6.77
C PHE A 458 8.29 21.95 6.08
N SER A 459 9.10 22.83 5.49
CA SER A 459 8.65 23.99 4.71
C SER A 459 7.81 23.57 3.50
N TYR A 460 8.23 22.51 2.80
CA TYR A 460 7.43 21.92 1.72
C TYR A 460 6.05 21.47 2.23
N ILE A 461 5.98 20.78 3.37
CA ILE A 461 4.71 20.30 3.95
C ILE A 461 3.79 21.48 4.27
N LYS A 462 4.31 22.56 4.88
CA LYS A 462 3.57 23.80 5.18
C LYS A 462 2.95 24.40 3.91
N GLN A 463 3.75 24.62 2.88
CA GLN A 463 3.27 25.19 1.62
C GLN A 463 2.29 24.24 0.89
N ALA A 464 2.59 22.94 0.86
CA ALA A 464 1.73 21.95 0.20
C ALA A 464 0.35 21.83 0.85
N ARG A 465 0.24 21.99 2.17
CA ARG A 465 -1.06 22.02 2.88
C ARG A 465 -1.90 23.21 2.44
N LYS A 466 -1.34 24.42 2.41
CA LYS A 466 -2.03 25.63 1.93
C LYS A 466 -2.49 25.49 0.48
N ILE A 467 -1.65 24.92 -0.38
CA ILE A 467 -2.00 24.67 -1.78
C ILE A 467 -3.10 23.59 -1.88
N LYS A 468 -3.16 22.64 -0.95
CA LYS A 468 -4.27 21.67 -0.90
C LYS A 468 -5.60 22.33 -0.53
N GLU A 469 -5.60 23.24 0.43
CA GLU A 469 -6.79 24.06 0.71
C GLU A 469 -7.19 24.89 -0.54
N PHE A 470 -6.20 25.43 -1.24
CA PHE A 470 -6.40 26.17 -2.48
C PHE A 470 -6.99 25.32 -3.61
N GLU A 471 -6.60 24.04 -3.73
CA GLU A 471 -7.21 23.06 -4.62
C GLU A 471 -8.70 22.85 -4.29
N ASP A 472 -9.06 22.71 -3.02
CA ASP A 472 -10.46 22.51 -2.61
C ASP A 472 -11.31 23.77 -2.86
N LEU A 473 -10.73 24.96 -2.66
CA LEU A 473 -11.38 26.24 -2.97
C LEU A 473 -11.72 26.36 -4.46
N LYS A 474 -10.90 25.78 -5.35
CA LYS A 474 -11.14 25.81 -6.81
C LYS A 474 -12.50 25.21 -7.17
N ASP A 475 -12.88 24.15 -6.46
CA ASP A 475 -14.16 23.45 -6.64
C ASP A 475 -15.27 24.04 -5.74
N ARG A 476 -15.00 25.18 -5.07
CA ARG A 476 -15.85 25.84 -4.07
C ARG A 476 -16.16 24.96 -2.88
N ILE A 477 -15.23 24.12 -2.46
CA ILE A 477 -15.37 23.29 -1.28
C ILE A 477 -14.51 23.89 -0.18
N TYR A 478 -15.11 24.15 0.98
CA TYR A 478 -14.40 24.58 2.16
C TYR A 478 -15.01 23.92 3.39
N LYS A 479 -14.17 23.23 4.18
CA LYS A 479 -14.59 22.47 5.38
C LYS A 479 -15.80 21.55 5.11
N GLY A 480 -15.78 20.88 3.96
CA GLY A 480 -16.82 19.93 3.53
C GLY A 480 -18.13 20.55 3.02
N LYS A 481 -18.20 21.88 2.90
CA LYS A 481 -19.40 22.60 2.42
C LYS A 481 -19.11 23.33 1.12
N LYS A 482 -20.13 23.44 0.26
CA LYS A 482 -20.06 24.24 -0.95
C LYS A 482 -20.21 25.72 -0.59
N ILE A 483 -19.29 26.57 -1.03
CA ILE A 483 -19.25 28.00 -0.70
C ILE A 483 -19.61 28.90 -1.90
N SER A 484 -19.89 30.18 -1.62
CA SER A 484 -20.20 31.18 -2.66
C SER A 484 -18.93 31.60 -3.41
N TYR A 485 -19.09 32.23 -4.58
CA TYR A 485 -17.95 32.79 -5.33
C TYR A 485 -17.23 33.91 -4.59
N LEU A 486 -17.97 34.72 -3.82
CA LEU A 486 -17.38 35.78 -2.99
C LEU A 486 -16.46 35.17 -1.92
N GLU A 487 -16.96 34.15 -1.23
CA GLU A 487 -16.20 33.47 -0.17
C GLU A 487 -14.99 32.73 -0.74
N MET A 488 -15.17 32.06 -1.88
CA MET A 488 -14.10 31.40 -2.61
C MET A 488 -12.96 32.37 -2.95
N LEU A 489 -13.26 33.50 -3.61
CA LEU A 489 -12.24 34.49 -3.96
C LEU A 489 -11.59 35.15 -2.74
N ARG A 490 -12.35 35.38 -1.66
CA ARG A 490 -11.82 35.93 -0.41
C ARG A 490 -10.79 35.00 0.21
N LEU A 491 -11.14 33.72 0.37
CA LEU A 491 -10.23 32.71 0.92
C LEU A 491 -9.03 32.47 -0.01
N SER A 492 -9.27 32.37 -1.32
CA SER A 492 -8.21 32.18 -2.31
C SER A 492 -7.18 33.32 -2.30
N THR A 493 -7.63 34.58 -2.26
CA THR A 493 -6.72 35.73 -2.21
C THR A 493 -5.94 35.82 -0.91
N ALA A 494 -6.51 35.39 0.22
CA ALA A 494 -5.81 35.32 1.50
C ALA A 494 -4.71 34.25 1.46
N VAL A 495 -5.04 33.01 1.05
CA VAL A 495 -4.08 31.90 0.95
C VAL A 495 -2.92 32.26 0.02
N LEU A 496 -3.20 32.85 -1.14
CA LEU A 496 -2.17 33.19 -2.12
C LEU A 496 -1.28 34.36 -1.65
N ALA A 497 -1.84 35.31 -0.91
CA ALA A 497 -1.07 36.39 -0.29
C ALA A 497 -0.12 35.87 0.80
N ASP A 498 -0.54 34.90 1.60
CA ASP A 498 0.32 34.27 2.61
C ASP A 498 1.44 33.45 1.96
N LEU A 499 1.10 32.66 0.92
CA LEU A 499 2.08 31.86 0.17
C LEU A 499 3.17 32.73 -0.48
N ARG A 500 2.85 33.96 -0.90
CA ARG A 500 3.82 34.91 -1.46
C ARG A 500 5.01 35.14 -0.53
N PHE A 501 4.79 35.26 0.78
CA PHE A 501 5.86 35.48 1.75
C PHE A 501 6.66 34.21 2.02
N GLU A 502 6.03 33.04 1.91
CA GLU A 502 6.66 31.73 2.18
C GLU A 502 7.50 31.21 1.00
N PHE A 503 7.26 31.69 -0.23
CA PHE A 503 8.05 31.34 -1.41
C PHE A 503 9.50 31.84 -1.40
N ALA A 504 9.98 32.42 -0.30
CA ALA A 504 11.41 32.52 -0.02
C ALA A 504 12.10 31.15 -0.17
N HIS A 505 11.44 30.07 0.26
CA HIS A 505 11.79 28.69 -0.07
C HIS A 505 10.99 28.25 -1.29
N TYR A 506 11.60 28.36 -2.48
CA TYR A 506 10.94 28.13 -3.75
C TYR A 506 10.86 26.63 -4.09
N PHE A 507 9.63 26.10 -4.17
CA PHE A 507 9.37 24.75 -4.68
C PHE A 507 8.59 24.84 -5.99
N GLU A 508 9.27 24.65 -7.13
CA GLU A 508 8.65 24.72 -8.47
C GLU A 508 7.32 23.96 -8.56
N PRO A 509 7.21 22.69 -8.10
CA PRO A 509 5.99 21.92 -8.29
C PRO A 509 4.78 22.51 -7.55
N LEU A 510 5.03 23.18 -6.44
CA LEU A 510 4.01 23.83 -5.63
C LEU A 510 3.56 25.16 -6.28
N VAL A 511 4.51 25.97 -6.75
CA VAL A 511 4.22 27.23 -7.46
C VAL A 511 3.42 26.96 -8.73
N THR A 512 3.80 25.96 -9.51
CA THR A 512 3.08 25.58 -10.73
C THR A 512 1.64 25.15 -10.45
N LYS A 513 1.39 24.41 -9.36
CA LYS A 513 0.02 24.05 -8.94
C LYS A 513 -0.78 25.26 -8.48
N ALA A 514 -0.18 26.16 -7.69
CA ALA A 514 -0.83 27.38 -7.24
C ALA A 514 -1.27 28.25 -8.43
N ILE A 515 -0.42 28.40 -9.45
CA ILE A 515 -0.77 29.10 -10.70
C ILE A 515 -1.93 28.38 -11.40
N PHE A 516 -1.83 27.07 -11.60
CA PHE A 516 -2.86 26.28 -12.29
C PHE A 516 -4.24 26.40 -11.62
N PHE A 517 -4.33 26.24 -10.30
CA PHE A 517 -5.60 26.37 -9.59
C PHE A 517 -6.16 27.79 -9.65
N SER A 518 -5.29 28.79 -9.55
CA SER A 518 -5.71 30.19 -9.67
C SER A 518 -6.27 30.47 -11.06
N GLU A 519 -5.58 30.04 -12.12
CA GLU A 519 -6.05 30.19 -13.49
C GLU A 519 -7.34 29.42 -13.75
N SER A 520 -7.51 28.24 -13.15
CA SER A 520 -8.77 27.50 -13.23
C SER A 520 -9.94 28.25 -12.58
N MET A 521 -9.72 28.96 -11.47
CA MET A 521 -10.74 29.82 -10.86
C MET A 521 -11.02 31.04 -11.75
N LEU A 522 -9.97 31.70 -12.25
CA LEU A 522 -10.09 32.90 -13.09
C LEU A 522 -10.78 32.59 -14.43
N ASN A 523 -10.60 31.39 -14.97
CA ASN A 523 -11.23 30.92 -16.21
C ASN A 523 -12.65 30.35 -16.02
N ASP A 524 -13.26 30.49 -14.83
CA ASP A 524 -14.65 30.09 -14.61
C ASP A 524 -15.60 30.94 -15.47
N ARG A 525 -16.32 30.27 -16.38
CA ARG A 525 -17.22 30.92 -17.36
C ARG A 525 -18.31 31.76 -16.70
N TYR A 526 -18.82 31.32 -15.55
CA TYR A 526 -19.85 32.04 -14.82
C TYR A 526 -19.27 33.30 -14.17
N LEU A 527 -18.10 33.22 -13.53
CA LEU A 527 -17.43 34.40 -12.96
C LEU A 527 -17.20 35.49 -13.99
N ILE A 528 -16.67 35.10 -15.15
CA ILE A 528 -16.38 36.03 -16.25
C ILE A 528 -17.67 36.69 -16.73
N LYS A 529 -18.68 35.89 -17.11
CA LYS A 529 -19.92 36.39 -17.71
C LYS A 529 -20.76 37.23 -16.73
N ALA A 530 -20.85 36.81 -15.47
CA ALA A 530 -21.72 37.44 -14.48
C ALA A 530 -21.07 38.65 -13.80
N TYR A 531 -19.75 38.67 -13.66
CA TYR A 531 -19.07 39.69 -12.84
C TYR A 531 -17.95 40.43 -13.54
N MET A 532 -17.36 39.96 -14.66
CA MET A 532 -16.30 40.70 -15.37
C MET A 532 -16.80 41.42 -16.63
N THR A 533 -17.67 40.78 -17.41
CA THR A 533 -18.21 41.34 -18.66
C THR A 533 -19.16 42.54 -18.47
N PRO A 534 -20.07 42.56 -17.47
CA PRO A 534 -21.01 43.67 -17.29
C PRO A 534 -20.31 45.00 -16.96
N LYS A 535 -20.96 46.15 -17.20
CA LYS A 535 -20.40 47.44 -16.74
C LYS A 535 -20.53 47.58 -15.22
N GLU A 536 -19.70 48.42 -14.59
CA GLU A 536 -19.66 48.55 -13.12
C GLU A 536 -20.99 49.04 -12.51
N ASP A 537 -21.70 49.89 -13.23
CA ASP A 537 -23.05 50.39 -12.91
C ASP A 537 -24.14 49.29 -12.94
N GLN A 538 -23.88 48.18 -13.61
CA GLN A 538 -24.80 47.04 -13.72
C GLN A 538 -24.58 46.00 -12.62
N LEU A 539 -23.56 46.16 -11.78
CA LEU A 539 -23.25 45.22 -10.71
C LEU A 539 -23.88 45.65 -9.38
N THR A 540 -24.37 44.66 -8.64
CA THR A 540 -24.71 44.85 -7.23
C THR A 540 -23.46 45.15 -6.40
N LYS A 541 -23.64 45.69 -5.18
CA LYS A 541 -22.52 45.88 -4.22
C LYS A 541 -21.70 44.59 -4.02
N ASN A 542 -22.39 43.45 -3.94
CA ASN A 542 -21.74 42.13 -3.85
C ASN A 542 -20.99 41.77 -5.14
N GLY A 543 -21.55 42.06 -6.31
CA GLY A 543 -20.89 41.86 -7.60
C GLY A 543 -19.62 42.71 -7.76
N MET A 544 -19.63 43.95 -7.28
CA MET A 544 -18.45 44.81 -7.24
C MET A 544 -17.35 44.27 -6.33
N MET A 545 -17.71 43.68 -5.18
CA MET A 545 -16.75 43.04 -4.28
C MET A 545 -16.12 41.79 -4.89
N ILE A 546 -16.91 40.96 -5.58
CA ILE A 546 -16.42 39.82 -6.37
C ILE A 546 -15.43 40.30 -7.44
N ARG A 547 -15.77 41.36 -8.18
CA ARG A 547 -14.89 41.95 -9.19
C ARG A 547 -13.57 42.44 -8.62
N LYS A 548 -13.59 43.11 -7.46
CA LYS A 548 -12.38 43.56 -6.77
C LYS A 548 -11.49 42.39 -6.36
N LEU A 549 -12.05 41.35 -5.76
CA LEU A 549 -11.28 40.16 -5.35
C LEU A 549 -10.74 39.37 -6.55
N TYR A 550 -11.50 39.29 -7.65
CA TYR A 550 -11.03 38.69 -8.90
C TYR A 550 -9.80 39.43 -9.43
N ARG A 551 -9.85 40.77 -9.55
CA ARG A 551 -8.70 41.57 -10.00
C ARG A 551 -7.49 41.42 -9.07
N ARG A 552 -7.71 41.33 -7.75
CA ARG A 552 -6.65 41.04 -6.77
C ARG A 552 -6.02 39.67 -7.01
N LEU A 553 -6.83 38.64 -7.29
CA LEU A 553 -6.31 37.30 -7.59
C LEU A 553 -5.46 37.30 -8.86
N VAL A 554 -5.88 38.02 -9.93
CA VAL A 554 -5.06 38.19 -11.15
C VAL A 554 -3.69 38.77 -10.82
N SER A 555 -3.64 39.88 -10.07
CA SER A 555 -2.38 40.51 -9.66
C SER A 555 -1.45 39.55 -8.91
N LEU A 556 -1.98 38.76 -7.97
CA LEU A 556 -1.19 37.79 -7.21
C LEU A 556 -0.67 36.65 -8.11
N VAL A 557 -1.45 36.22 -9.11
CA VAL A 557 -1.00 35.20 -10.08
C VAL A 557 0.12 35.71 -10.96
N ASP A 558 0.02 36.95 -11.43
CA ASP A 558 1.06 37.56 -12.28
C ASP A 558 2.38 37.73 -11.51
N GLU A 559 2.31 38.12 -10.24
CA GLU A 559 3.47 38.14 -9.33
C GLU A 559 4.10 36.75 -9.17
N LEU A 560 3.30 35.69 -8.97
CA LEU A 560 3.82 34.32 -8.86
C LEU A 560 4.47 33.83 -10.15
N LYS A 561 3.90 34.17 -11.31
CA LYS A 561 4.51 33.88 -12.62
C LYS A 561 5.84 34.59 -12.78
N ALA A 562 5.95 35.84 -12.33
CA ALA A 562 7.20 36.58 -12.35
C ALA A 562 8.26 35.93 -11.46
N ILE A 563 7.92 35.56 -10.21
CA ILE A 563 8.82 34.84 -9.29
C ILE A 563 9.31 33.53 -9.92
N ARG A 564 8.40 32.74 -10.50
CA ARG A 564 8.73 31.49 -11.20
C ARG A 564 9.70 31.71 -12.34
N LYS A 565 9.51 32.76 -13.15
CA LYS A 565 10.40 33.09 -14.26
C LYS A 565 11.81 33.44 -13.78
N THR A 566 11.92 34.34 -12.80
CA THR A 566 13.21 34.75 -12.22
C THR A 566 13.97 33.57 -11.62
N LYS A 567 13.27 32.62 -10.98
CA LYS A 567 13.88 31.41 -10.39
C LYS A 567 14.14 30.27 -11.37
N ALA A 568 13.57 30.31 -12.58
CA ALA A 568 13.88 29.34 -13.64
C ALA A 568 15.07 29.77 -14.50
N GLU A 569 15.41 31.06 -14.47
CA GLU A 569 16.56 31.66 -15.16
C GLU A 569 17.82 31.74 -14.27
N ALA A 570 17.69 31.46 -12.97
CA ALA A 570 18.76 31.36 -11.98
C ALA A 570 19.03 29.89 -11.63
#